data_AF-J4G8D8-F1
#
_entry.id   AF-J4G8D8-F1
#
_cell.length_a   1.000
_cell.length_b   1.000
_cell.length_c   1.000
_cell.angle_alpha   90.00
_cell.angle_beta   90.00
_cell.angle_gamma   90.00
#
_symmetry.space_group_name_H-M   'P 1'
#
loop_
_entity.id
_entity.type
_entity.pdbx_description
1 polymer ?
#
loop_
_entity_poly.entity_id
_entity_poly.type
_entity_poly.pdbx_seq_one_letter_code
_entity_poly.pdbx_strand_id
1 'polypeptide(L)'
;MHPGVRNLQSLIEEAWSKGFDEEGAEQLKRNLVGTGKYIGTAELYVAFTYRGIPARLADFDLNDGVEVLLNWVLQHFCMTDTPPVMLDEDLSSKASVIVTEKMPLIFQHDGHSRTIVGCERCADGSINLLIFDPSRYIPPNVRDAGLRYHATDLSGGTTSSQPVSLSNVLHEALHPVQTIKAHKRKADNTSTHESSKKHRGGSGSIDGLTNDVTRNGGLGPTTGRNEVQPDASKVLGIFRLNANKLKRKRQYQILYFPLTDPLTEIERRARRLVTSLKIH
;
A
#
# COMPACT_ATOMS: atom_id res chain seq x y z
N MET A 1 12.33 11.72 -15.29
CA MET A 1 12.81 10.71 -14.31
C MET A 1 11.78 9.61 -14.22
N HIS A 2 12.19 8.35 -14.23
CA HIS A 2 11.27 7.23 -14.04
C HIS A 2 10.73 7.20 -12.59
N PRO A 3 9.49 6.75 -12.36
CA PRO A 3 8.98 6.56 -11.01
C PRO A 3 9.82 5.51 -10.26
N GLY A 4 10.11 5.75 -8.99
CA GLY A 4 10.88 4.82 -8.16
C GLY A 4 11.19 5.38 -6.78
N VAL A 5 11.45 4.50 -5.81
CA VAL A 5 11.66 4.88 -4.39
C VAL A 5 12.75 5.94 -4.24
N ARG A 6 13.92 5.73 -4.86
CA ARG A 6 15.04 6.68 -4.77
C ARG A 6 14.70 8.04 -5.37
N ASN A 7 13.97 8.07 -6.49
CA ASN A 7 13.58 9.32 -7.14
C ASN A 7 12.52 10.07 -6.31
N LEU A 8 11.61 9.35 -5.65
CA LEU A 8 10.68 9.94 -4.69
C LEU A 8 11.43 10.53 -3.49
N GLN A 9 12.40 9.80 -2.92
CA GLN A 9 13.24 10.31 -1.83
C GLN A 9 13.97 11.60 -2.23
N SER A 10 14.60 11.62 -3.40
CA SER A 10 15.28 12.82 -3.92
C SER A 10 14.30 13.97 -4.15
N LEU A 11 13.09 13.69 -4.64
CA LEU A 11 12.06 14.71 -4.86
C LEU A 11 11.61 15.36 -3.54
N ILE A 12 11.43 14.56 -2.49
CA ILE A 12 11.04 15.07 -1.17
C ILE A 12 12.17 15.94 -0.59
N GLU A 13 13.42 15.47 -0.66
CA GLU A 13 14.58 16.27 -0.23
C GLU A 13 14.73 17.58 -1.02
N GLU A 14 14.48 17.55 -2.33
CA GLU A 14 14.46 18.74 -3.18
C GLU A 14 13.38 19.72 -2.71
N ALA A 15 12.17 19.25 -2.45
CA ALA A 15 11.08 20.08 -1.94
C ALA A 15 11.43 20.73 -0.59
N TRP A 16 12.00 19.96 0.34
CA TRP A 16 12.49 20.48 1.63
C TRP A 16 13.55 21.56 1.44
N SER A 17 14.51 21.36 0.53
CA SER A 17 15.53 22.39 0.22
C SER A 17 14.95 23.70 -0.32
N LYS A 18 13.70 23.67 -0.81
CA LYS A 18 12.95 24.84 -1.31
C LYS A 18 12.00 25.43 -0.25
N GLY A 19 12.05 24.94 0.99
CA GLY A 19 11.28 25.45 2.13
C GLY A 19 9.87 24.88 2.26
N PHE A 20 9.61 23.69 1.69
CA PHE A 20 8.41 22.93 1.98
C PHE A 20 8.63 22.10 3.24
N ASP A 21 7.62 22.02 4.11
CA ASP A 21 7.53 21.13 5.26
C ASP A 21 8.81 21.01 6.10
N GLU A 22 9.24 22.15 6.64
CA GLU A 22 10.45 22.23 7.46
C GLU A 22 10.37 21.29 8.69
N GLU A 23 9.19 21.14 9.28
CA GLU A 23 8.94 20.25 10.41
C GLU A 23 9.15 18.78 10.02
N GLY A 24 8.51 18.30 8.94
CA GLY A 24 8.72 16.94 8.44
C GLY A 24 10.17 16.68 8.02
N ALA A 25 10.82 17.68 7.42
CA ALA A 25 12.24 17.63 7.06
C ALA A 25 13.11 17.42 8.31
N GLU A 26 12.88 18.17 9.38
CA GLU A 26 13.61 18.02 10.65
C GLU A 26 13.36 16.66 11.32
N GLN A 27 12.11 16.20 11.36
CA GLN A 27 11.74 14.89 11.89
C GLN A 27 12.51 13.75 11.19
N LEU A 28 12.72 13.89 9.89
CA LEU A 28 13.44 12.91 9.06
C LEU A 28 14.93 13.26 8.88
N LYS A 29 15.46 14.23 9.63
CA LYS A 29 16.86 14.70 9.60
C LYS A 29 17.32 15.14 8.21
N ARG A 30 16.40 15.65 7.39
CA ARG A 30 16.58 16.16 6.02
C ARG A 30 17.29 15.17 5.09
N ASN A 31 17.12 13.88 5.35
CA ASN A 31 17.79 12.84 4.59
C ASN A 31 16.91 11.58 4.47
N LEU A 32 16.50 11.29 3.25
CA LEU A 32 15.76 10.10 2.85
C LEU A 32 16.57 9.25 1.87
N VAL A 33 17.30 9.86 0.93
CA VAL A 33 18.01 9.14 -0.13
C VAL A 33 19.02 8.18 0.48
N GLY A 34 18.92 6.90 0.07
CA GLY A 34 19.79 5.84 0.57
C GLY A 34 19.41 5.31 1.96
N THR A 35 18.31 5.79 2.53
CA THR A 35 17.78 5.31 3.81
C THR A 35 16.55 4.40 3.61
N GLY A 36 16.22 3.61 4.63
CA GLY A 36 14.97 2.86 4.75
C GLY A 36 13.95 3.51 5.68
N LYS A 37 14.00 4.84 5.85
CA LYS A 37 13.06 5.55 6.72
C LYS A 37 11.64 5.44 6.17
N TYR A 38 10.68 5.23 7.06
CA TYR A 38 9.28 5.32 6.70
C TYR A 38 8.89 6.77 6.44
N ILE A 39 8.05 6.94 5.44
CA ILE A 39 7.39 8.19 5.09
C ILE A 39 5.88 7.98 5.20
N GLY A 40 5.14 9.05 5.44
CA GLY A 40 3.69 9.06 5.50
C GLY A 40 3.07 9.84 4.35
N THR A 41 1.79 10.12 4.53
CA THR A 41 0.98 10.93 3.62
C THR A 41 1.44 12.40 3.58
N ALA A 42 2.11 12.91 4.62
CA ALA A 42 2.72 14.25 4.63
C ALA A 42 3.85 14.39 3.59
N GLU A 43 4.83 13.49 3.57
CA GLU A 43 5.91 13.54 2.57
C GLU A 43 5.38 13.36 1.13
N LEU A 44 4.34 12.54 0.95
CA LEU A 44 3.68 12.41 -0.34
C LEU A 44 2.96 13.71 -0.74
N TYR A 45 2.23 14.34 0.17
CA TYR A 45 1.61 15.65 -0.05
C TYR A 45 2.66 16.68 -0.48
N VAL A 46 3.82 16.72 0.19
CA VAL A 46 4.95 17.59 -0.17
C VAL A 46 5.44 17.29 -1.58
N ALA A 47 5.71 16.02 -1.92
CA ALA A 47 6.18 15.64 -3.24
C ALA A 47 5.22 16.05 -4.36
N PHE A 48 3.92 15.80 -4.18
CA PHE A 48 2.89 16.14 -5.17
C PHE A 48 2.69 17.64 -5.32
N THR A 49 2.48 18.36 -4.21
CA THR A 49 2.28 19.82 -4.25
C THR A 49 3.52 20.54 -4.74
N TYR A 50 4.72 20.08 -4.39
CA TYR A 50 5.96 20.58 -4.96
C TYR A 50 6.06 20.34 -6.47
N ARG A 51 5.49 19.25 -7.01
CA ARG A 51 5.41 19.03 -8.47
C ARG A 51 4.25 19.74 -9.15
N GLY A 52 3.47 20.53 -8.41
CA GLY A 52 2.29 21.24 -8.94
C GLY A 52 1.06 20.35 -9.08
N ILE A 53 1.07 19.14 -8.52
CA ILE A 53 -0.08 18.24 -8.50
C ILE A 53 -0.95 18.58 -7.28
N PRO A 54 -2.22 18.96 -7.47
CA PRO A 54 -3.12 19.22 -6.35
C PRO A 54 -3.32 17.96 -5.51
N ALA A 55 -3.08 18.05 -4.21
CA ALA A 55 -3.33 16.98 -3.26
C ALA A 55 -3.82 17.57 -1.94
N ARG A 56 -4.56 16.78 -1.16
CA ARG A 56 -5.13 17.19 0.13
C ARG A 56 -5.04 16.06 1.14
N LEU A 57 -4.91 16.42 2.41
CA LEU A 57 -4.92 15.50 3.54
C LEU A 57 -6.26 15.62 4.28
N ALA A 58 -6.77 14.48 4.74
CA ALA A 58 -7.93 14.38 5.61
C ALA A 58 -7.60 13.47 6.81
N ASP A 59 -7.78 13.99 8.02
CA ASP A 59 -7.56 13.28 9.28
C ASP A 59 -8.90 12.76 9.82
N PHE A 60 -8.87 11.52 10.29
CA PHE A 60 -10.02 10.84 10.87
C PHE A 60 -9.66 10.35 12.27
N ASP A 61 -10.48 10.70 13.25
CA ASP A 61 -10.45 10.12 14.59
C ASP A 61 -11.69 9.24 14.77
N LEU A 62 -11.50 7.92 14.87
CA LEU A 62 -12.57 6.93 14.88
C LEU A 62 -13.09 6.62 16.29
N ASN A 63 -12.95 7.56 17.23
CA ASN A 63 -13.46 7.39 18.60
C ASN A 63 -14.98 7.20 18.64
N ASP A 64 -15.70 7.90 17.76
CA ASP A 64 -17.17 7.87 17.70
C ASP A 64 -17.70 6.84 16.68
N GLY A 65 -16.80 6.09 16.04
CA GLY A 65 -17.16 5.07 15.05
C GLY A 65 -16.27 5.09 13.80
N VAL A 66 -16.37 4.02 13.02
CA VAL A 66 -15.68 3.90 11.72
C VAL A 66 -16.53 4.44 10.56
N GLU A 67 -17.79 4.74 10.85
CA GLU A 67 -18.85 5.08 9.91
C GLU A 67 -18.53 6.40 9.20
N VAL A 68 -17.95 7.37 9.90
CA VAL A 68 -17.49 8.64 9.30
C VAL A 68 -16.50 8.40 8.16
N LEU A 69 -15.51 7.52 8.38
CA LEU A 69 -14.51 7.18 7.39
C LEU A 69 -15.10 6.36 6.23
N LEU A 70 -15.90 5.35 6.56
CA LEU A 70 -16.54 4.50 5.55
C LEU A 70 -17.45 5.31 4.64
N ASN A 71 -18.26 6.22 5.20
CA ASN A 71 -19.15 7.08 4.43
C ASN A 71 -18.38 8.12 3.61
N TRP A 72 -17.30 8.68 4.15
CA TRP A 72 -16.43 9.61 3.41
C TRP A 72 -15.82 8.93 2.17
N VAL A 73 -15.30 7.72 2.34
CA VAL A 73 -14.74 6.94 1.22
C VAL A 73 -15.83 6.54 0.21
N LEU A 74 -17.00 6.11 0.69
CA LEU A 74 -18.14 5.83 -0.17
C LEU A 74 -18.53 7.06 -1.00
N GLN A 75 -18.61 8.23 -0.38
CA GLN A 75 -18.92 9.47 -1.06
C GLN A 75 -17.85 9.83 -2.11
N HIS A 76 -16.56 9.66 -1.81
CA HIS A 76 -15.48 9.91 -2.78
C HIS A 76 -15.67 9.12 -4.07
N PHE A 77 -16.01 7.84 -3.97
CA PHE A 77 -16.20 6.99 -5.15
C PHE A 77 -17.60 7.10 -5.76
N CYS A 78 -18.64 7.45 -5.00
CA CYS A 78 -20.01 7.55 -5.52
C CYS A 78 -20.38 8.92 -6.08
N MET A 79 -19.72 10.00 -5.67
CA MET A 79 -20.08 11.35 -6.08
C MET A 79 -19.55 11.63 -7.49
N THR A 80 -20.43 11.54 -8.49
CA THR A 80 -20.13 11.96 -9.86
C THR A 80 -20.34 13.47 -9.98
N ASP A 81 -19.37 14.19 -10.54
CA ASP A 81 -19.52 15.61 -10.89
C ASP A 81 -20.44 15.81 -12.11
N THR A 82 -20.82 14.71 -12.78
CA THR A 82 -21.90 14.68 -13.75
C THR A 82 -23.23 14.50 -13.00
N PRO A 83 -24.24 15.38 -13.21
CA PRO A 83 -25.60 15.03 -12.80
C PRO A 83 -25.94 13.69 -13.45
N PRO A 84 -26.59 12.76 -12.74
CA PRO A 84 -27.12 11.58 -13.39
C PRO A 84 -28.00 12.10 -14.52
N VAL A 85 -27.63 11.80 -15.77
CA VAL A 85 -28.56 11.95 -16.88
C VAL A 85 -29.79 11.20 -16.41
N MET A 86 -30.88 11.94 -16.19
CA MET A 86 -32.18 11.39 -15.88
C MET A 86 -32.59 10.58 -17.11
N LEU A 87 -32.08 9.36 -17.20
CA LEU A 87 -32.65 8.29 -17.98
C LEU A 87 -33.67 7.66 -17.06
N ASP A 88 -34.88 7.62 -17.60
CA ASP A 88 -36.14 7.20 -17.01
C ASP A 88 -36.06 6.07 -15.98
N GLU A 89 -37.07 6.09 -15.12
CA GLU A 89 -37.55 4.98 -14.30
C GLU A 89 -37.43 3.62 -15.00
N ASP A 90 -36.33 2.91 -14.74
CA ASP A 90 -36.33 1.45 -14.79
C ASP A 90 -35.41 0.90 -13.69
N LEU A 91 -35.97 0.75 -12.50
CA LEU A 91 -35.35 0.21 -11.28
C LEU A 91 -35.03 -1.31 -11.38
N SER A 92 -34.81 -1.83 -12.59
CA SER A 92 -34.57 -3.26 -12.86
C SER A 92 -33.15 -3.58 -13.37
N SER A 93 -32.30 -2.58 -13.64
CA SER A 93 -30.89 -2.80 -14.01
C SER A 93 -29.92 -1.87 -13.27
N LYS A 94 -29.91 -1.91 -11.93
CA LYS A 94 -28.79 -1.33 -11.17
C LYS A 94 -27.51 -2.10 -11.54
N ALA A 95 -26.59 -1.46 -12.26
CA ALA A 95 -25.25 -2.01 -12.43
C ALA A 95 -24.67 -2.33 -11.04
N SER A 96 -24.42 -3.61 -10.76
CA SER A 96 -23.90 -4.07 -9.47
C SER A 96 -22.47 -3.59 -9.20
N VAL A 97 -21.80 -3.11 -10.25
CA VAL A 97 -20.44 -2.57 -10.23
C VAL A 97 -20.46 -1.23 -10.96
N ILE A 98 -19.93 -0.19 -10.32
CA ILE A 98 -19.76 1.15 -10.90
C ILE A 98 -18.26 1.39 -11.01
N VAL A 99 -17.78 1.58 -12.23
CA VAL A 99 -16.40 2.01 -12.51
C VAL A 99 -16.40 3.53 -12.57
N THR A 100 -15.41 4.16 -11.96
CA THR A 100 -15.34 5.62 -11.83
C THR A 100 -13.96 6.11 -12.22
N GLU A 101 -13.88 7.37 -12.66
CA GLU A 101 -12.62 8.04 -12.97
C GLU A 101 -11.95 8.66 -11.71
N LYS A 102 -12.46 8.34 -10.51
CA LYS A 102 -11.93 8.90 -9.26
C LYS A 102 -10.59 8.25 -8.93
N MET A 103 -9.64 9.06 -8.48
CA MET A 103 -8.32 8.56 -8.09
C MET A 103 -8.39 7.64 -6.86
N PRO A 104 -7.52 6.62 -6.80
CA PRO A 104 -7.28 5.88 -5.57
C PRO A 104 -6.85 6.78 -4.41
N LEU A 105 -7.13 6.35 -3.19
CA LEU A 105 -6.81 7.09 -1.96
C LEU A 105 -5.61 6.45 -1.27
N ILE A 106 -4.61 7.24 -0.88
CA ILE A 106 -3.54 6.73 -0.01
C ILE A 106 -4.03 6.79 1.42
N PHE A 107 -4.02 5.65 2.08
CA PHE A 107 -4.67 5.42 3.36
C PHE A 107 -3.64 5.00 4.41
N GLN A 108 -3.38 5.90 5.37
CA GLN A 108 -2.35 5.75 6.39
C GLN A 108 -2.98 5.58 7.78
N HIS A 109 -2.36 4.74 8.60
CA HIS A 109 -2.45 4.83 10.07
C HIS A 109 -1.06 4.65 10.66
N ASP A 110 -0.93 4.75 11.98
CA ASP A 110 0.35 4.49 12.64
C ASP A 110 0.95 3.12 12.24
N GLY A 111 2.16 3.19 11.66
CA GLY A 111 2.98 2.06 11.24
C GLY A 111 2.70 1.46 9.86
N HIS A 112 1.68 1.90 9.09
CA HIS A 112 1.39 1.30 7.78
C HIS A 112 0.59 2.18 6.81
N SER A 113 0.90 2.07 5.52
CA SER A 113 0.17 2.68 4.40
C SER A 113 -0.43 1.62 3.49
N ARG A 114 -1.58 1.96 2.91
CA ARG A 114 -2.29 1.15 1.92
C ARG A 114 -2.94 2.05 0.88
N THR A 115 -3.47 1.46 -0.19
CA THR A 115 -4.19 2.21 -1.23
C THR A 115 -5.62 1.72 -1.32
N ILE A 116 -6.61 2.58 -1.08
CA ILE A 116 -8.01 2.26 -1.31
C ILE A 116 -8.32 2.51 -2.79
N VAL A 117 -8.84 1.49 -3.45
CA VAL A 117 -9.19 1.51 -4.89
C VAL A 117 -10.70 1.46 -5.14
N GLY A 118 -11.49 1.34 -4.08
CA GLY A 118 -12.95 1.35 -4.15
C GLY A 118 -13.59 0.92 -2.85
N CYS A 119 -14.90 0.72 -2.89
CA CYS A 119 -15.67 0.18 -1.78
C CYS A 119 -16.86 -0.63 -2.31
N GLU A 120 -17.42 -1.48 -1.46
CA GLU A 120 -18.66 -2.21 -1.72
C GLU A 120 -19.64 -1.95 -0.59
N ARG A 121 -20.93 -1.85 -0.94
CA ARG A 121 -22.03 -1.83 0.00
C ARG A 121 -22.73 -3.19 -0.03
N CYS A 122 -22.72 -3.87 1.10
CA CYS A 122 -23.36 -5.17 1.25
C CYS A 122 -24.89 -5.02 1.38
N ALA A 123 -25.62 -6.11 1.17
CA ALA A 123 -27.09 -6.12 1.28
C ALA A 123 -27.60 -5.77 2.68
N ASP A 124 -26.81 -6.05 3.72
CA ASP A 124 -27.07 -5.67 5.12
C ASP A 124 -26.76 -4.19 5.41
N GLY A 125 -26.32 -3.43 4.41
CA GLY A 125 -25.95 -2.03 4.51
C GLY A 125 -24.50 -1.78 4.95
N SER A 126 -23.75 -2.82 5.34
CA SER A 126 -22.35 -2.67 5.74
C SER A 126 -21.45 -2.28 4.56
N ILE A 127 -20.39 -1.54 4.84
CA ILE A 127 -19.42 -1.09 3.84
C ILE A 127 -18.09 -1.80 4.06
N ASN A 128 -17.55 -2.39 3.00
CA ASN A 128 -16.16 -2.85 2.97
C ASN A 128 -15.35 -1.97 2.01
N LEU A 129 -14.12 -1.66 2.40
CA LEU A 129 -13.15 -0.99 1.54
C LEU A 129 -12.39 -2.04 0.71
N LEU A 130 -12.10 -1.71 -0.55
CA LEU A 130 -11.25 -2.49 -1.44
C LEU A 130 -9.86 -1.87 -1.46
N ILE A 131 -8.85 -2.63 -1.05
CA ILE A 131 -7.53 -2.08 -0.72
C ILE A 131 -6.40 -2.92 -1.33
N PHE A 132 -5.43 -2.23 -1.92
CA PHE A 132 -4.10 -2.78 -2.18
C PHE A 132 -3.18 -2.49 -0.99
N ASP A 133 -2.61 -3.55 -0.43
CA ASP A 133 -1.77 -3.50 0.75
C ASP A 133 -0.39 -4.09 0.40
N PRO A 134 0.69 -3.30 0.43
CA PRO A 134 2.02 -3.74 0.02
C PRO A 134 2.60 -4.83 0.94
N SER A 135 2.06 -5.00 2.14
CA SER A 135 2.46 -6.07 3.08
C SER A 135 1.59 -7.33 2.95
N ARG A 136 0.62 -7.36 2.02
CA ARG A 136 -0.29 -8.50 1.89
C ARG A 136 0.34 -9.62 1.07
N TYR A 137 0.35 -10.82 1.65
CA TYR A 137 0.63 -12.04 0.89
C TYR A 137 -0.52 -12.36 -0.06
N ILE A 138 -0.20 -12.48 -1.35
CA ILE A 138 -1.13 -12.94 -2.39
C ILE A 138 -0.84 -14.42 -2.67
N PRO A 139 -1.83 -15.32 -2.51
CA PRO A 139 -1.67 -16.74 -2.82
C PRO A 139 -1.20 -16.96 -4.27
N PRO A 140 -0.28 -17.90 -4.54
CA PRO A 140 0.28 -18.11 -5.87
C PRO A 140 -0.77 -18.33 -6.94
N ASN A 141 -1.81 -19.13 -6.66
CA ASN A 141 -2.90 -19.37 -7.62
C ASN A 141 -3.67 -18.10 -8.01
N VAL A 142 -3.83 -17.15 -7.09
CA VAL A 142 -4.47 -15.85 -7.36
C VAL A 142 -3.53 -14.96 -8.17
N ARG A 143 -2.26 -14.91 -7.78
CA ARG A 143 -1.24 -14.14 -8.50
C ARG A 143 -1.07 -14.62 -9.93
N ASP A 144 -0.93 -15.93 -10.12
CA ASP A 144 -0.68 -16.54 -11.43
C ASP A 144 -1.91 -16.36 -12.33
N ALA A 145 -3.13 -16.48 -11.78
CA ALA A 145 -4.36 -16.15 -12.51
C ALA A 145 -4.41 -14.68 -12.95
N GLY A 146 -4.02 -13.75 -12.07
CA GLY A 146 -3.95 -12.32 -12.40
C GLY A 146 -2.91 -12.00 -13.48
N LEU A 147 -1.72 -12.60 -13.39
CA LEU A 147 -0.67 -12.44 -14.40
C LEU A 147 -1.10 -12.98 -15.77
N ARG A 148 -1.80 -14.12 -15.81
CA ARG A 148 -2.36 -14.67 -17.05
C ARG A 148 -3.38 -13.72 -17.66
N TYR A 149 -4.33 -13.23 -16.86
CA TYR A 149 -5.36 -12.30 -17.33
C TYR A 149 -4.74 -11.01 -17.92
N HIS A 150 -3.74 -10.46 -17.25
CA HIS A 150 -3.04 -9.27 -17.73
C HIS A 150 -2.24 -9.52 -19.02
N ALA A 151 -1.58 -10.69 -19.13
CA ALA A 151 -0.84 -11.05 -20.34
C ALA A 151 -1.77 -11.26 -21.55
N THR A 152 -2.97 -11.80 -21.33
CA THR A 152 -3.98 -11.95 -22.39
C THR A 152 -4.53 -10.60 -22.87
N ASP A 153 -4.70 -9.64 -21.95
CA ASP A 153 -5.16 -8.28 -22.29
C ASP A 153 -4.14 -7.52 -23.16
N LEU A 154 -2.84 -7.67 -22.85
CA LEU A 154 -1.75 -7.08 -23.65
C LEU A 154 -1.53 -7.74 -25.02
N SER A 155 -1.97 -8.98 -25.20
CA SER A 155 -1.79 -9.74 -26.46
C SER A 155 -3.00 -9.67 -27.39
N GLY A 156 -3.98 -8.80 -27.08
CA GLY A 156 -5.12 -8.46 -27.95
C GLY A 156 -4.77 -7.72 -29.26
N GLY A 157 -3.50 -7.69 -29.65
CA GLY A 157 -3.00 -7.19 -30.93
C GLY A 157 -1.91 -8.09 -31.51
N THR A 158 -2.28 -8.84 -32.55
CA THR A 158 -1.43 -9.55 -33.52
C THR A 158 -0.86 -10.91 -33.11
N THR A 159 -1.13 -11.89 -33.99
CA THR A 159 -0.72 -13.28 -33.95
C THR A 159 0.80 -13.50 -33.98
N SER A 160 1.21 -14.57 -33.28
CA SER A 160 2.48 -15.31 -33.38
C SER A 160 3.79 -14.54 -33.14
N SER A 161 4.26 -14.55 -31.89
CA SER A 161 5.65 -14.85 -31.58
C SER A 161 5.81 -15.21 -30.09
N GLN A 162 6.87 -15.97 -29.81
CA GLN A 162 7.21 -16.68 -28.56
C GLN A 162 7.01 -15.85 -27.28
N PRO A 163 6.70 -16.50 -26.12
CA PRO A 163 6.54 -15.80 -24.86
C PRO A 163 7.90 -15.29 -24.39
N VAL A 164 8.13 -13.99 -24.54
CA VAL A 164 9.24 -13.30 -23.86
C VAL A 164 8.87 -13.21 -22.39
N SER A 165 9.73 -13.73 -21.51
CA SER A 165 9.51 -13.76 -20.07
C SER A 165 9.39 -12.34 -19.50
N LEU A 166 8.16 -11.87 -19.33
CA LEU A 166 7.82 -10.60 -18.68
C LEU A 166 8.09 -10.61 -17.15
N SER A 167 8.66 -11.69 -16.61
CA SER A 167 9.06 -11.82 -15.21
C SER A 167 10.00 -10.72 -14.74
N ASN A 168 10.71 -10.04 -15.65
CA ASN A 168 11.72 -9.05 -15.29
C ASN A 168 11.19 -7.61 -15.23
N VAL A 169 10.08 -7.29 -15.91
CA VAL A 169 9.57 -5.91 -15.98
C VAL A 169 8.66 -5.57 -14.78
N LEU A 170 7.89 -6.53 -14.28
CA LEU A 170 7.12 -6.35 -13.03
C LEU A 170 7.98 -6.50 -11.76
N HIS A 171 9.18 -7.06 -11.88
CA HIS A 171 10.09 -7.23 -10.74
C HIS A 171 10.77 -5.91 -10.33
N GLU A 172 10.76 -4.88 -11.19
CA GLU A 172 11.38 -3.58 -10.89
C GLU A 172 10.47 -2.68 -10.03
N ALA A 173 9.15 -2.92 -10.05
CA ALA A 173 8.16 -2.15 -9.26
C ALA A 173 7.73 -2.85 -7.95
N LEU A 174 8.12 -4.11 -7.74
CA LEU A 174 7.81 -4.89 -6.55
C LEU A 174 9.08 -5.53 -5.99
N HIS A 175 9.98 -4.70 -5.46
CA HIS A 175 11.05 -5.22 -4.62
C HIS A 175 10.64 -5.34 -3.15
N PRO A 176 11.10 -6.40 -2.48
CA PRO A 176 10.56 -6.84 -1.21
C PRO A 176 11.12 -6.00 -0.07
N VAL A 177 10.26 -5.61 0.86
CA VAL A 177 10.67 -5.38 2.25
C VAL A 177 11.21 -6.72 2.75
N GLN A 178 12.50 -6.97 2.58
CA GLN A 178 13.19 -7.98 3.36
C GLN A 178 13.07 -7.54 4.81
N THR A 179 12.22 -8.24 5.55
CA THR A 179 12.13 -8.14 7.00
C THR A 179 13.52 -8.33 7.57
N ILE A 180 14.15 -7.22 7.97
CA ILE A 180 15.41 -7.24 8.70
C ILE A 180 15.12 -7.99 10.00
N LYS A 181 15.55 -9.26 10.04
CA LYS A 181 15.60 -10.08 11.25
C LYS A 181 16.29 -9.25 12.32
N ALA A 182 15.57 -8.99 13.42
CA ALA A 182 16.10 -8.32 14.60
C ALA A 182 17.33 -9.09 15.10
N HIS A 183 18.52 -8.59 14.76
CA HIS A 183 19.76 -9.08 15.33
C HIS A 183 19.82 -8.56 16.76
N LYS A 184 19.54 -9.48 17.69
CA LYS A 184 19.83 -9.37 19.12
C LYS A 184 21.29 -8.93 19.28
N ARG A 185 21.53 -7.68 19.71
CA ARG A 185 22.85 -7.24 20.15
C ARG A 185 22.77 -6.80 21.61
N LYS A 186 23.54 -7.52 22.42
CA LYS A 186 23.96 -7.17 23.79
C LYS A 186 24.62 -5.78 23.78
N ALA A 187 24.28 -4.97 24.77
CA ALA A 187 25.09 -3.84 25.21
C ALA A 187 25.93 -4.27 26.43
N ASP A 188 27.18 -3.81 26.48
CA ASP A 188 28.12 -4.05 27.57
C ASP A 188 28.24 -2.80 28.47
N ASN A 189 27.89 -3.01 29.74
CA ASN A 189 28.32 -2.45 31.02
C ASN A 189 28.63 -0.94 31.25
N THR A 190 28.03 -0.40 32.32
CA THR A 190 28.78 -0.02 33.55
C THR A 190 27.91 0.01 34.83
N SER A 191 28.29 -0.84 35.81
CA SER A 191 28.26 -0.74 37.31
C SER A 191 26.97 -0.29 38.06
N THR A 192 26.50 -0.91 39.16
CA THR A 192 27.20 -1.40 40.38
C THR A 192 26.36 -2.42 41.19
N HIS A 193 27.08 -3.17 42.05
CA HIS A 193 26.67 -3.93 43.25
C HIS A 193 26.43 -5.45 43.21
N GLU A 194 27.11 -6.08 44.17
CA GLU A 194 27.37 -7.49 44.46
C GLU A 194 26.14 -8.33 44.85
N SER A 195 26.15 -9.62 44.51
CA SER A 195 26.45 -10.68 45.49
C SER A 195 26.25 -12.12 44.94
N SER A 196 27.24 -12.98 45.25
CA SER A 196 27.13 -14.40 45.62
C SER A 196 26.75 -15.49 44.60
N LYS A 197 27.80 -16.14 44.06
CA LYS A 197 28.04 -17.60 43.92
C LYS A 197 26.83 -18.57 43.79
N LYS A 198 26.80 -19.35 42.68
CA LYS A 198 26.97 -20.82 42.75
C LYS A 198 27.26 -21.46 41.39
N HIS A 199 28.10 -22.49 41.46
CA HIS A 199 28.72 -23.25 40.38
C HIS A 199 28.11 -24.66 40.36
N ARG A 200 27.78 -25.18 39.17
CA ARG A 200 27.59 -26.60 38.76
C ARG A 200 27.25 -26.54 37.26
N GLY A 201 27.98 -27.13 36.31
CA GLY A 201 28.64 -28.43 36.29
C GLY A 201 27.72 -29.40 35.54
N GLY A 202 28.03 -29.73 34.28
CA GLY A 202 27.27 -30.74 33.52
C GLY A 202 27.51 -30.70 32.01
N SER A 203 28.38 -31.61 31.55
CA SER A 203 28.68 -31.96 30.16
C SER A 203 27.49 -32.56 29.40
N GLY A 204 27.49 -32.44 28.08
CA GLY A 204 26.66 -33.27 27.19
C GLY A 204 26.77 -32.86 25.73
N SER A 205 27.71 -33.50 25.02
CA SER A 205 27.81 -33.51 23.56
C SER A 205 26.54 -34.05 22.89
N ILE A 206 26.28 -33.65 21.63
CA ILE A 206 26.05 -34.55 20.48
C ILE A 206 25.52 -33.75 19.27
N ASP A 207 26.30 -33.88 18.20
CA ASP A 207 26.02 -33.94 16.75
C ASP A 207 25.28 -32.83 16.01
N GLY A 208 26.05 -32.20 15.11
CA GLY A 208 25.56 -31.48 13.96
C GLY A 208 25.18 -32.42 12.82
N LEU A 209 24.19 -31.99 12.05
CA LEU A 209 23.97 -32.45 10.67
C LEU A 209 23.64 -31.23 9.81
N THR A 210 24.62 -30.82 9.03
CA THR A 210 24.49 -30.00 7.84
C THR A 210 23.88 -30.85 6.72
N ASN A 211 22.72 -30.47 6.19
CA ASN A 211 22.22 -31.01 4.93
C ASN A 211 22.07 -29.88 3.92
N ASP A 212 23.14 -29.74 3.14
CA ASP A 212 23.12 -29.20 1.79
C ASP A 212 22.23 -30.11 0.92
N VAL A 213 21.21 -29.55 0.26
CA VAL A 213 20.50 -30.26 -0.81
C VAL A 213 20.54 -29.41 -2.07
N THR A 214 21.36 -29.94 -2.97
CA THR A 214 21.65 -29.55 -4.34
C THR A 214 20.36 -29.44 -5.17
N ARG A 215 20.26 -28.35 -5.94
CA ARG A 215 19.31 -28.20 -7.04
C ARG A 215 19.60 -29.26 -8.10
N ASN A 216 18.60 -30.06 -8.45
CA ASN A 216 18.60 -30.82 -9.70
C ASN A 216 17.27 -30.58 -10.42
N GLY A 217 17.39 -29.98 -11.62
CA GLY A 217 16.30 -29.83 -12.56
C GLY A 217 16.00 -31.17 -13.23
N GLY A 218 14.72 -31.55 -13.20
CA GLY A 218 14.17 -32.66 -13.98
C GLY A 218 12.83 -32.22 -14.54
N LEU A 219 12.78 -31.99 -15.85
CA LEU A 219 11.56 -31.82 -16.63
C LEU A 219 10.83 -33.17 -16.69
N GLY A 220 9.85 -33.36 -15.81
CA GLY A 220 8.87 -34.44 -15.92
C GLY A 220 7.71 -34.05 -16.84
N PRO A 221 7.00 -35.01 -17.47
CA PRO A 221 5.95 -34.72 -18.43
C PRO A 221 4.78 -34.01 -17.75
N THR A 222 4.34 -32.89 -18.31
CA THR A 222 3.18 -32.12 -17.83
C THR A 222 1.89 -32.89 -18.11
N THR A 223 1.46 -33.72 -17.17
CA THR A 223 0.07 -34.15 -17.08
C THR A 223 -0.81 -32.92 -16.93
N GLY A 224 -1.76 -32.71 -17.84
CA GLY A 224 -2.68 -31.58 -17.85
C GLY A 224 -3.39 -31.43 -16.51
N ARG A 225 -2.90 -30.52 -15.67
CA ARG A 225 -3.66 -30.03 -14.53
C ARG A 225 -4.71 -29.10 -15.10
N ASN A 226 -5.97 -29.47 -14.99
CA ASN A 226 -7.07 -28.51 -15.04
C ASN A 226 -6.75 -27.42 -14.00
N GLU A 227 -6.20 -26.29 -14.44
CA GLU A 227 -5.87 -25.20 -13.56
C GLU A 227 -7.17 -24.59 -13.03
N VAL A 228 -7.48 -24.90 -11.78
CA VAL A 228 -8.68 -24.40 -11.11
C VAL A 228 -8.55 -22.89 -10.95
N GLN A 229 -9.43 -22.14 -11.64
CA GLN A 229 -9.56 -20.70 -11.46
C GLN A 229 -9.85 -20.39 -9.98
N PRO A 230 -9.18 -19.39 -9.38
CA PRO A 230 -9.44 -19.07 -7.99
C PRO A 230 -10.89 -18.60 -7.80
N ASP A 231 -11.52 -19.05 -6.73
CA ASP A 231 -12.86 -18.62 -6.34
C ASP A 231 -12.91 -17.09 -6.12
N ALA A 232 -13.80 -16.41 -6.82
CA ALA A 232 -13.87 -14.94 -6.83
C ALA A 232 -14.13 -14.35 -5.43
N SER A 233 -14.96 -15.01 -4.62
CA SER A 233 -15.25 -14.55 -3.25
C SER A 233 -14.02 -14.65 -2.34
N LYS A 234 -13.23 -15.72 -2.48
CA LYS A 234 -11.95 -15.88 -1.78
C LYS A 234 -10.92 -14.84 -2.24
N VAL A 235 -10.86 -14.56 -3.55
CA VAL A 235 -9.98 -13.50 -4.09
C VAL A 235 -10.36 -12.15 -3.50
N LEU A 236 -11.64 -11.78 -3.55
CA LEU A 236 -12.12 -10.50 -3.05
C LEU A 236 -11.89 -10.35 -1.54
N GLY A 237 -12.02 -11.44 -0.77
CA GLY A 237 -11.67 -11.49 0.65
C GLY A 237 -10.22 -11.12 0.98
N ILE A 238 -9.29 -11.25 0.03
CA ILE A 238 -7.89 -10.82 0.21
C ILE A 238 -7.80 -9.29 0.26
N PHE A 239 -8.56 -8.60 -0.59
CA PHE A 239 -8.51 -7.14 -0.78
C PHE A 239 -9.52 -6.37 0.10
N ARG A 240 -10.44 -7.06 0.77
CA ARG A 240 -11.42 -6.45 1.68
C ARG A 240 -10.83 -6.01 3.02
N LEU A 241 -11.08 -4.76 3.37
CA LEU A 241 -10.96 -4.22 4.73
C LEU A 241 -12.36 -3.86 5.25
N ASN A 242 -12.79 -4.57 6.30
CA ASN A 242 -14.09 -4.37 6.94
C ASN A 242 -14.00 -3.46 8.17
N ALA A 243 -15.15 -3.00 8.65
CA ALA A 243 -15.31 -2.18 9.85
C ALA A 243 -14.55 -2.73 11.07
N ASN A 244 -14.61 -4.04 11.32
CA ASN A 244 -13.95 -4.67 12.47
C ASN A 244 -12.42 -4.55 12.43
N LYS A 245 -11.81 -4.62 11.24
CA LYS A 245 -10.36 -4.41 11.08
C LYS A 245 -10.00 -2.94 11.24
N LEU A 246 -10.86 -2.01 10.83
CA LEU A 246 -10.66 -0.56 10.97
C LEU A 246 -10.63 -0.13 12.45
N LYS A 247 -11.48 -0.71 13.30
CA LYS A 247 -11.54 -0.44 14.75
C LYS A 247 -10.24 -0.72 15.53
N ARG A 248 -9.26 -1.41 14.92
CA ARG A 248 -7.97 -1.73 15.56
C ARG A 248 -7.04 -0.53 15.68
N LYS A 249 -7.28 0.53 14.92
CA LYS A 249 -6.55 1.79 15.00
C LYS A 249 -7.56 2.92 15.17
N ARG A 250 -7.15 3.98 15.86
CA ARG A 250 -8.03 5.11 16.18
C ARG A 250 -7.88 6.25 15.18
N GLN A 251 -6.64 6.51 14.77
CA GLN A 251 -6.31 7.62 13.89
C GLN A 251 -5.93 7.11 12.50
N TYR A 252 -6.51 7.76 11.50
CA TYR A 252 -6.20 7.54 10.10
C TYR A 252 -6.01 8.88 9.39
N GLN A 253 -5.17 8.88 8.37
CA GLN A 253 -5.03 10.00 7.46
C GLN A 253 -5.18 9.49 6.02
N ILE A 254 -5.91 10.24 5.20
CA ILE A 254 -6.07 9.99 3.78
C ILE A 254 -5.41 11.12 3.00
N LEU A 255 -4.56 10.77 2.04
CA LEU A 255 -4.17 11.67 0.96
C LEU A 255 -5.05 11.38 -0.26
N TYR A 256 -5.67 12.43 -0.79
CA TYR A 256 -6.54 12.36 -1.97
C TYR A 256 -6.23 13.48 -2.97
N PHE A 257 -6.62 13.26 -4.22
CA PHE A 257 -6.39 14.17 -5.34
C PHE A 257 -7.75 14.75 -5.77
N PRO A 258 -7.96 16.08 -5.66
CA PRO A 258 -9.22 16.70 -6.06
C PRO A 258 -9.39 16.79 -7.59
N LEU A 259 -8.39 16.39 -8.38
CA LEU A 259 -8.41 16.42 -9.85
C LEU A 259 -8.71 17.80 -10.44
N THR A 260 -8.28 18.86 -9.76
CA THR A 260 -8.30 20.23 -10.28
C THR A 260 -7.08 20.51 -11.15
N ASP A 261 -7.07 21.68 -11.79
CA ASP A 261 -5.92 22.14 -12.58
C ASP A 261 -4.60 22.14 -11.78
N PRO A 262 -3.45 21.93 -12.46
CA PRO A 262 -2.14 22.02 -11.83
C PRO A 262 -1.94 23.34 -11.09
N LEU A 263 -1.26 23.26 -9.94
CA LEU A 263 -1.02 24.42 -9.09
C LEU A 263 -0.04 25.39 -9.75
N THR A 264 -0.39 26.68 -9.73
CA THR A 264 0.53 27.78 -10.06
C THR A 264 1.69 27.85 -9.06
N GLU A 265 2.78 28.56 -9.39
CA GLU A 265 3.91 28.72 -8.46
C GLU A 265 3.47 29.39 -7.13
N ILE A 266 2.57 30.39 -7.20
CA ILE A 266 2.03 31.07 -6.01
C ILE A 266 1.28 30.07 -5.13
N GLU A 267 0.43 29.24 -5.74
CA GLU A 267 -0.35 28.22 -5.06
C GLU A 267 0.50 27.09 -4.46
N ARG A 268 1.58 26.69 -5.14
CA ARG A 268 2.56 25.74 -4.61
C ARG A 268 3.24 26.32 -3.38
N ARG A 269 3.67 27.59 -3.45
CA ARG A 269 4.33 28.28 -2.32
C ARG A 269 3.40 28.48 -1.12
N ALA A 270 2.12 28.74 -1.36
CA ALA A 270 1.12 28.84 -0.29
C ALA A 270 0.92 27.50 0.45
N ARG A 271 1.16 26.37 -0.23
CA ARG A 271 1.01 25.00 0.30
C ARG A 271 2.29 24.42 0.90
N ARG A 272 3.32 25.26 1.12
CA ARG A 272 4.59 24.82 1.72
C ARG A 272 4.45 24.29 3.15
N LEU A 273 3.41 24.71 3.87
CA LEU A 273 3.07 24.17 5.18
C LEU A 273 2.06 23.03 4.99
N VAL A 274 2.37 21.87 5.56
CA VAL A 274 1.48 20.71 5.51
C VAL A 274 0.29 20.98 6.43
N THR A 275 -0.91 20.85 5.89
CA THR A 275 -2.16 21.00 6.63
C THR A 275 -3.11 19.86 6.26
N SER A 276 -3.98 19.50 7.20
CA SER A 276 -4.96 18.44 7.01
C SER A 276 -6.35 18.89 7.45
N LEU A 277 -7.37 18.43 6.73
CA LEU A 277 -8.77 18.63 7.09
C LEU A 277 -9.16 17.62 8.16
N LYS A 278 -9.61 18.09 9.32
CA LYS A 278 -10.20 17.20 10.33
C LYS A 278 -11.62 16.82 9.94
N ILE A 279 -11.88 15.52 9.85
CA ILE A 279 -13.20 14.96 9.59
C ILE A 279 -13.76 14.44 10.92
N HIS A 280 -14.96 14.89 11.26
CA HIS A 280 -15.72 14.54 12.45
C HIS A 280 -17.03 13.86 12.07
#